data_AF-A0A972XVP0-F1
#
_entry.id   AF-A0A972XVP0-F1
#
_cell.length_a   1.000
_cell.length_b   1.000
_cell.length_c   1.000
_cell.angle_alpha   90.00
_cell.angle_beta   90.00
_cell.angle_gamma   90.00
#
_symmetry.space_group_name_H-M   'P 1'
#
loop_
_entity.id
_entity.type
_entity.pdbx_description
1 polymer ?
#
loop_
_entity_poly.entity_id
_entity_poly.type
_entity_poly.pdbx_seq_one_letter_code
_entity_poly.pdbx_strand_id
1 'polypeptide(L)'
;MNLIIKASCSTILFCREIYNLLHFNKTWFRLCVFVRIIIKAPIFLYRWTVRPWLGWPCRHLPTCSEYALEAIDKNGVWKGGWLILSRLLRCQPWGTSGLDPVPDLTLISYKLQPWRYGCWNGKHIIYHWHKHDS
;
A
#
# COMPACT_ATOMS: atom_id res chain seq x y z
N MET A 1 35.35 -1.49 -52.56
CA MET A 1 35.99 -1.23 -51.25
C MET A 1 35.16 -0.36 -50.30
N ASN A 2 33.80 -0.38 -50.31
CA ASN A 2 32.98 0.47 -49.42
C ASN A 2 31.58 -0.11 -49.11
N LEU A 3 31.47 -1.39 -48.75
CA LEU A 3 30.17 -1.98 -48.35
C LEU A 3 30.17 -2.73 -47.01
N ILE A 4 31.32 -2.87 -46.34
CA ILE A 4 31.43 -3.69 -45.12
C ILE A 4 31.28 -2.85 -43.82
N ILE A 5 31.41 -1.52 -43.88
CA ILE A 5 31.47 -0.67 -42.66
C ILE A 5 30.08 -0.22 -42.17
N LYS A 6 29.01 -0.33 -42.98
CA LYS A 6 27.66 0.15 -42.58
C LYS A 6 26.90 -0.79 -41.62
N ALA A 7 27.35 -2.02 -41.43
CA ALA A 7 26.61 -3.04 -40.65
C ALA A 7 26.92 -3.02 -39.13
N SER A 8 27.91 -2.26 -38.67
CA SER A 8 28.30 -2.25 -37.23
C SER A 8 27.56 -1.23 -36.37
N CYS A 9 26.81 -0.29 -36.96
CA CYS A 9 26.16 0.80 -36.21
C CYS A 9 24.76 0.42 -35.66
N SER A 10 24.04 -0.50 -36.31
CA SER A 10 22.68 -0.89 -35.90
C SER A 10 22.63 -1.90 -34.75
N THR A 11 23.67 -2.73 -34.56
CA THR A 11 23.71 -3.74 -33.49
C THR A 11 24.00 -3.16 -32.11
N ILE A 12 24.80 -2.09 -32.02
CA ILE A 12 25.16 -1.44 -30.75
C ILE A 12 23.98 -0.60 -30.21
N LEU A 13 23.22 0.07 -31.09
CA LEU A 13 22.02 0.82 -30.71
C LEU A 13 20.88 -0.11 -30.25
N PHE A 14 20.71 -1.27 -30.89
CA PHE A 14 19.69 -2.25 -30.48
C PHE A 14 20.01 -2.90 -29.12
N CYS A 15 21.29 -3.10 -28.80
CA CYS A 15 21.72 -3.63 -27.50
C CYS A 15 21.42 -2.65 -26.34
N ARG A 16 21.54 -1.35 -26.58
CA ARG A 16 21.24 -0.29 -25.59
C ARG A 16 19.74 -0.14 -25.32
N GLU A 17 18.89 -0.35 -26.32
CA GLU A 17 17.43 -0.35 -26.20
C GLU A 17 16.93 -1.57 -25.37
N ILE A 18 17.46 -2.76 -25.64
CA ILE A 18 17.15 -4.00 -24.91
C ILE A 18 17.64 -3.93 -23.46
N TYR A 19 18.85 -3.38 -23.21
CA TYR A 19 19.36 -3.16 -21.84
C TYR A 19 18.50 -2.16 -21.06
N ASN A 20 18.03 -1.08 -21.69
CA ASN A 20 17.12 -0.12 -21.05
C ASN A 20 15.75 -0.72 -20.74
N LEU A 21 15.18 -1.56 -21.60
CA LEU A 21 13.89 -2.23 -21.36
C LEU A 21 13.97 -3.30 -20.25
N LEU A 22 15.07 -4.06 -20.18
CA LEU A 22 15.31 -5.04 -19.10
C LEU A 22 15.70 -4.38 -17.77
N HIS A 23 16.41 -3.24 -17.80
CA HIS A 23 16.73 -2.46 -16.60
C HIS A 23 15.51 -1.71 -16.06
N PHE A 24 14.61 -1.22 -16.91
CA PHE A 24 13.32 -0.67 -16.48
C PHE A 24 12.56 -1.71 -15.65
N ASN A 25 12.43 -2.95 -16.12
CA ASN A 25 11.69 -3.98 -15.38
C ASN A 25 12.31 -4.35 -14.02
N LYS A 26 13.64 -4.47 -13.91
CA LYS A 26 14.32 -4.79 -12.64
C LYS A 26 14.30 -3.65 -11.62
N THR A 27 14.41 -2.40 -12.08
CA THR A 27 14.49 -1.23 -11.20
C THR A 27 13.11 -0.90 -10.63
N TRP A 28 12.05 -0.99 -11.43
CA TRP A 28 10.68 -0.78 -10.96
C TRP A 28 10.21 -1.88 -10.01
N PHE A 29 10.57 -3.15 -10.25
CA PHE A 29 10.23 -4.24 -9.33
C PHE A 29 10.97 -4.11 -7.99
N ARG A 30 12.27 -3.77 -8.01
CA ARG A 30 13.04 -3.50 -6.79
C ARG A 30 12.49 -2.29 -6.04
N LEU A 31 12.20 -1.20 -6.74
CA LEU A 31 11.66 0.02 -6.13
C LEU A 31 10.30 -0.24 -5.44
N CYS A 32 9.39 -0.98 -6.09
CA CYS A 32 8.10 -1.37 -5.50
C CYS A 32 8.26 -2.20 -4.22
N VAL A 33 9.26 -3.10 -4.17
CA VAL A 33 9.56 -3.91 -2.98
C VAL A 33 10.21 -3.08 -1.87
N PHE A 34 11.17 -2.22 -2.20
CA PHE A 34 11.80 -1.31 -1.23
C PHE A 34 10.77 -0.37 -0.60
N VAL A 35 9.86 0.19 -1.39
CA VAL A 35 8.81 1.10 -0.91
C VAL A 35 7.86 0.37 0.05
N ARG A 36 7.50 -0.90 -0.22
CA ARG A 36 6.71 -1.73 0.71
C ARG A 36 7.41 -1.90 2.05
N ILE A 37 8.72 -2.16 2.04
CA ILE A 37 9.50 -2.34 3.27
C ILE A 37 9.59 -1.04 4.05
N ILE A 38 9.87 0.08 3.38
CA ILE A 38 10.00 1.40 4.01
C ILE A 38 8.68 1.81 4.70
N ILE A 39 7.54 1.53 4.10
CA ILE A 39 6.24 1.90 4.69
C ILE A 39 5.81 0.94 5.81
N LYS A 40 6.25 -0.32 5.76
CA LYS A 40 6.06 -1.26 6.89
C LYS A 40 6.98 -0.95 8.07
N ALA A 41 8.17 -0.39 7.84
CA ALA A 41 9.15 -0.07 8.88
C ALA A 41 8.61 0.79 10.05
N PRO A 42 7.90 1.91 9.84
CA PRO A 42 7.34 2.69 10.95
C PRO A 42 6.24 1.93 11.71
N ILE A 43 5.49 1.04 11.04
CA ILE A 43 4.47 0.21 11.68
C ILE A 43 5.13 -0.80 12.64
N PHE A 44 6.25 -1.40 12.22
CA PHE A 44 7.03 -2.30 13.09
C PHE A 44 7.74 -1.56 14.21
N LEU A 45 8.30 -0.39 13.93
CA LEU A 45 8.92 0.48 14.94
C LEU A 45 7.89 0.86 16.02
N TYR A 46 6.70 1.29 15.61
CA TYR A 46 5.58 1.57 16.52
C TYR A 46 5.18 0.35 17.36
N ARG A 47 5.08 -0.84 16.74
CA ARG A 47 4.79 -2.10 17.46
C ARG A 47 5.82 -2.42 18.53
N TRP A 48 7.07 -2.02 18.34
CA TRP A 48 8.16 -2.38 19.25
C TRP A 48 8.42 -1.32 20.33
N THR A 49 8.30 -0.04 19.99
CA THR A 49 8.60 1.06 20.92
C THR A 49 7.35 1.58 21.65
N VAL A 50 6.24 1.73 20.94
CA VAL A 50 5.05 2.42 21.47
C VAL A 50 4.05 1.44 22.08
N ARG A 51 3.90 0.24 21.50
CA ARG A 51 2.94 -0.77 21.98
C ARG A 51 3.16 -1.24 23.44
N PRO A 52 4.40 -1.39 23.95
CA PRO A 52 4.61 -1.73 25.36
C PRO A 52 4.20 -0.60 26.32
N TRP A 53 4.21 0.64 25.83
CA TRP A 53 3.86 1.84 26.62
C TRP A 53 2.37 2.19 26.52
N LEU A 54 1.72 1.88 25.41
CA LEU A 54 0.28 2.09 25.25
C LEU A 54 -0.51 0.96 25.92
N GLY A 55 -0.91 1.18 27.17
CA GLY A 55 -1.81 0.30 27.91
C GLY A 55 -3.26 0.28 27.41
N TRP A 56 -3.56 0.96 26.29
CA TRP A 56 -4.91 1.09 25.75
C TRP A 56 -5.10 0.10 24.60
N PRO A 57 -6.03 -0.87 24.71
CA PRO A 57 -6.28 -1.80 23.61
C PRO A 57 -6.80 -1.04 22.38
N CYS A 58 -6.38 -1.48 21.20
CA CYS A 58 -6.86 -0.91 19.95
C CYS A 58 -8.39 -1.02 19.89
N ARG A 59 -9.07 0.11 19.67
CA ARG A 59 -10.55 0.19 19.71
C ARG A 59 -11.24 -0.53 18.54
N HIS A 60 -10.50 -0.79 17.47
CA HIS A 60 -10.97 -1.54 16.31
C HIS A 60 -10.33 -2.93 16.25
N LEU A 61 -11.10 -3.88 15.72
CA LEU A 61 -10.69 -5.24 15.42
C LEU A 61 -10.73 -5.43 13.89
N PRO A 62 -9.69 -5.97 13.24
CA PRO A 62 -8.34 -6.23 13.77
C PRO A 62 -7.60 -4.94 14.17
N THR A 63 -6.47 -5.10 14.87
CA THR A 63 -5.65 -3.97 15.36
C THR A 63 -5.17 -3.07 14.23
N CYS A 64 -4.93 -1.78 14.48
CA CYS A 64 -4.49 -0.84 13.43
C CYS A 64 -3.21 -1.27 12.70
N SER A 65 -2.30 -1.95 13.39
CA SER A 65 -1.06 -2.46 12.79
C SER A 65 -1.29 -3.68 11.90
N GLU A 66 -2.18 -4.58 12.31
CA GLU A 66 -2.59 -5.75 11.54
C GLU A 66 -3.40 -5.35 10.30
N TYR A 67 -4.37 -4.44 10.48
CA TYR A 67 -5.09 -3.81 9.38
C TYR A 67 -4.13 -3.15 8.38
N ALA A 68 -3.06 -2.51 8.86
CA ALA A 68 -2.10 -1.86 7.99
C ALA A 68 -1.27 -2.84 7.16
N LEU A 69 -0.87 -3.96 7.75
CA LEU A 69 -0.18 -5.02 7.01
C LEU A 69 -1.09 -5.60 5.93
N GLU A 70 -2.32 -5.95 6.31
CA GLU A 70 -3.30 -6.54 5.40
C GLU A 70 -3.71 -5.57 4.28
N ALA A 71 -3.85 -4.27 4.57
CA ALA A 71 -4.17 -3.25 3.56
C ALA A 71 -3.05 -3.08 2.52
N ILE A 72 -1.79 -3.12 2.94
CA ILE A 72 -0.64 -3.04 2.02
C ILE A 72 -0.54 -4.32 1.18
N ASP A 73 -0.80 -5.47 1.78
CA ASP A 73 -0.68 -6.77 1.11
C ASP A 73 -1.79 -6.99 0.08
N LYS A 74 -3.04 -6.60 0.39
CA LYS A 74 -4.17 -6.70 -0.55
C LYS A 74 -4.17 -5.61 -1.63
N ASN A 75 -4.04 -4.35 -1.23
CA ASN A 75 -4.35 -3.22 -2.11
C ASN A 75 -3.09 -2.50 -2.65
N GLY A 76 -1.91 -2.95 -2.22
CA GLY A 76 -0.64 -2.29 -2.51
C GLY A 76 -0.41 -1.04 -1.66
N VAL A 77 0.80 -0.48 -1.78
CA VAL A 77 1.26 0.61 -0.91
C VAL A 77 0.42 1.87 -1.06
N TRP A 78 0.10 2.27 -2.29
CA TRP A 78 -0.59 3.54 -2.53
C TRP A 78 -1.99 3.51 -1.93
N LYS A 79 -2.86 2.58 -2.36
CA LYS A 79 -4.23 2.46 -1.85
C LYS A 79 -4.26 2.06 -0.37
N GLY A 80 -3.39 1.13 0.03
CA GLY A 80 -3.24 0.68 1.41
C GLY A 80 -2.83 1.83 2.35
N GLY A 81 -1.93 2.71 1.91
CA GLY A 81 -1.52 3.89 2.68
C GLY A 81 -2.69 4.82 3.02
N TRP A 82 -3.58 5.09 2.06
CA TRP A 82 -4.78 5.90 2.30
C TRP A 82 -5.81 5.22 3.21
N LEU A 83 -5.96 3.90 3.10
CA LEU A 83 -6.80 3.12 4.02
C LEU A 83 -6.27 3.19 5.47
N ILE A 84 -4.96 2.98 5.65
CA ILE A 84 -4.29 3.07 6.95
C ILE A 84 -4.47 4.45 7.55
N LEU A 85 -4.19 5.49 6.77
CA LEU A 85 -4.30 6.88 7.21
C LEU A 85 -5.72 7.20 7.67
N SER A 86 -6.72 6.82 6.88
CA SER A 86 -8.12 7.05 7.25
C SER A 86 -8.53 6.31 8.54
N ARG A 87 -7.87 5.18 8.87
CA ARG A 87 -8.13 4.44 10.10
C ARG A 87 -7.38 5.00 11.30
N LEU A 88 -6.14 5.42 11.14
CA LEU A 88 -5.37 6.06 12.21
C LEU A 88 -6.06 7.32 12.71
N LEU A 89 -6.58 8.15 11.79
CA LEU A 89 -7.35 9.35 12.18
C LEU A 89 -8.63 9.02 12.95
N ARG A 90 -9.21 7.84 12.75
CA ARG A 90 -10.41 7.39 13.48
C ARG A 90 -10.11 6.65 14.78
N CYS A 91 -8.88 6.15 14.98
CA CYS A 91 -8.49 5.40 16.16
C CYS A 91 -8.18 6.29 17.38
N GLN A 92 -8.84 7.45 17.47
CA GLN A 92 -8.74 8.39 18.57
C GLN A 92 -9.76 8.03 19.67
N PRO A 93 -9.57 8.47 20.93
CA PRO A 93 -10.47 8.15 22.05
C PRO A 93 -11.92 8.61 21.84
N TRP A 94 -12.15 9.64 21.02
CA TRP A 94 -13.48 10.12 20.62
C TRP A 94 -13.89 9.64 19.22
N GLY A 95 -13.14 8.70 18.66
CA GLY A 95 -13.41 8.12 17.35
C GLY A 95 -14.32 6.90 17.41
N THR A 96 -14.45 6.24 16.27
CA THR A 96 -15.30 5.05 16.10
C THR A 96 -14.69 3.82 16.76
N SER A 97 -15.51 2.79 16.98
CA SER A 97 -15.08 1.47 17.44
C SER A 97 -15.70 0.38 16.58
N GLY A 98 -15.03 -0.76 16.50
CA GLY A 98 -15.66 -1.98 16.01
C GLY A 98 -14.84 -2.82 15.04
N LEU A 99 -15.50 -3.82 14.44
CA LEU A 99 -14.95 -4.67 13.42
C LEU A 99 -14.90 -3.93 12.09
N ASP A 100 -13.71 -3.78 11.52
CA ASP A 100 -13.52 -3.10 10.24
C ASP A 100 -12.53 -3.92 9.39
N PRO A 101 -13.02 -4.85 8.54
CA PRO A 101 -12.17 -5.65 7.67
C PRO A 101 -11.59 -4.80 6.53
N VAL A 102 -10.41 -5.17 6.03
CA VAL A 102 -9.79 -4.47 4.90
C VAL A 102 -10.62 -4.70 3.62
N PRO A 103 -11.11 -3.64 2.96
CA PRO A 103 -11.82 -3.77 1.70
C PRO A 103 -10.84 -4.13 0.57
N ASP A 104 -11.27 -4.96 -0.37
CA ASP A 104 -10.50 -5.23 -1.59
C ASP A 104 -10.70 -4.07 -2.59
N LEU A 105 -9.62 -3.35 -2.88
CA LEU A 105 -9.61 -2.24 -3.84
C LEU A 105 -8.79 -2.56 -5.09
N THR A 106 -8.54 -3.83 -5.39
CA THR A 106 -7.77 -4.26 -6.57
C THR A 106 -8.34 -3.67 -7.86
N LEU A 107 -9.66 -3.78 -8.05
CA LEU A 107 -10.36 -3.33 -9.27
C LEU A 107 -10.62 -1.81 -9.34
N ILE A 108 -10.59 -1.12 -8.20
CA ILE A 108 -10.97 0.30 -8.11
C ILE A 108 -9.72 1.18 -8.20
N SER A 109 -9.69 2.12 -9.14
CA SER A 109 -8.59 3.06 -9.30
C SER A 109 -9.09 4.49 -9.51
N TYR A 110 -8.86 5.34 -8.51
CA TYR A 110 -9.00 6.79 -8.60
C TYR A 110 -7.62 7.39 -8.86
N LYS A 111 -7.38 7.83 -10.11
CA LYS A 111 -6.08 8.36 -10.55
C LYS A 111 -5.69 9.67 -9.87
N LEU A 112 -6.66 10.56 -9.61
CA LEU A 112 -6.43 11.92 -9.11
C LEU A 112 -7.10 12.20 -7.76
N GLN A 113 -7.76 11.21 -7.17
CA GLN A 113 -8.53 11.39 -5.94
C GLN A 113 -8.19 10.30 -4.92
N PRO A 114 -6.93 10.25 -4.47
CA PRO A 114 -6.47 9.16 -3.60
C PRO A 114 -7.16 9.14 -2.23
N TRP A 115 -7.63 10.29 -1.72
CA TRP A 115 -8.42 10.35 -0.49
C TRP A 115 -9.71 9.54 -0.55
N ARG A 116 -10.25 9.22 -1.74
CA ARG A 116 -11.46 8.41 -1.87
C ARG A 116 -11.26 6.93 -1.57
N TYR A 117 -10.01 6.45 -1.52
CA TYR A 117 -9.73 5.08 -1.10
C TYR A 117 -10.01 4.88 0.38
N GLY A 118 -9.85 5.92 1.20
CA GLY A 118 -10.10 5.88 2.65
C GLY A 118 -11.55 6.21 2.99
N CYS A 119 -12.17 5.42 3.86
CA CYS A 119 -13.49 5.71 4.42
C CYS A 119 -13.35 6.50 5.73
N TRP A 120 -13.21 7.82 5.63
CA TRP A 120 -12.93 8.73 6.75
C TRP A 120 -14.02 8.83 7.82
N ASN A 121 -15.28 8.56 7.45
CA ASN A 121 -16.43 8.78 8.32
C ASN A 121 -16.81 7.54 9.15
N GLY A 122 -16.26 6.36 8.81
CA GLY A 122 -16.51 5.10 9.54
C GLY A 122 -17.94 4.55 9.52
N LYS A 123 -18.84 5.11 8.70
CA LYS A 123 -20.20 4.57 8.51
C LYS A 123 -20.22 3.10 8.12
N HIS A 124 -19.24 2.64 7.34
CA HIS A 124 -19.13 1.25 6.88
C HIS A 124 -18.94 0.24 8.02
N ILE A 125 -18.38 0.69 9.14
CA ILE A 125 -18.20 -0.13 10.35
C ILE A 125 -19.58 -0.47 10.91
N ILE A 126 -20.45 0.54 11.07
CA ILE A 126 -21.79 0.41 11.65
C ILE A 126 -22.64 -0.60 10.86
N TYR A 127 -22.58 -0.56 9.52
CA TYR A 127 -23.34 -1.49 8.68
C TYR A 127 -22.87 -2.95 8.80
N HIS A 128 -21.57 -3.18 9.01
CA HIS A 128 -21.03 -4.53 9.19
C HIS A 128 -21.45 -5.15 10.53
N TRP A 129 -21.61 -4.35 11.58
CA TRP A 129 -22.10 -4.81 12.89
C TRP A 129 -23.54 -5.33 12.80
N HIS A 130 -24.46 -4.52 12.29
CA HIS A 130 -25.88 -4.90 12.25
C HIS A 130 -26.18 -6.15 11.42
N LYS A 131 -25.38 -6.46 10.40
CA LYS A 131 -25.60 -7.63 9.53
C LYS A 131 -25.23 -8.96 10.20
N HIS A 132 -24.38 -8.94 11.23
CA HIS A 132 -23.92 -10.16 11.90
C HIS A 132 -24.80 -10.56 13.10
N ASP A 133 -25.62 -9.64 13.59
CA ASP A 133 -26.49 -9.84 14.77
C ASP A 133 -27.94 -10.23 14.42
N SER A 134 -28.29 -10.29 13.14
CA SER A 134 -29.61 -10.65 12.59
C SER A 134 -29.60 -12.02 11.92
#